data_AF-A0A829Y5K6-F1
#
_entry.id   AF-A0A829Y5K6-F1
#
_cell.length_a   1.000
_cell.length_b   1.000
_cell.length_c   1.000
_cell.angle_alpha   90.00
_cell.angle_beta   90.00
_cell.angle_gamma   90.00
#
_symmetry.space_group_name_H-M   'P 1'
#
loop_
_entity.id
_entity.type
_entity.pdbx_description
1 polymer ?
#
loop_
_entity_poly.entity_id
_entity_poly.type
_entity_poly.pdbx_seq_one_letter_code
_entity_poly.pdbx_strand_id
1 'polypeptide(L)'
;MNRSFHGTLRSAAIAAALLLIQSAASAIEKPKQAAPPEAPPEAPPVTIAPTDETQFQQTLQRVTTFRNFRGLSIGDEAIDQIARGEADKAVASLSTLAAQGNRDANIALVRIQHLCNSVSQSRQQDWQAQLPQVAKQFPAERAGRVAGVLKTQAEFSPRAKQGCSQARFDFAGIESRLRASAEAGDPASAAELAQFVRDPAKREALLQTAISKNYAPAMYAAASNLLMAVQRGETTENVSKIRDLLKVAGRSMPKAKLDLANCMSLGCDGHPADARTALAFGTDAARDGEPTAFLSMVRMPWGRQMPRVQLLAWQYFGDQLNEAGCMGDAYIVTSLGFAQSIPMLEKGQPTQVLDAAKSQAETLWKDNGERAKKENGCR
;
A
#
# COMPACT_ATOMS: atom_id res chain seq x y z
N MET A 1 -1.56 31.43 7.54
CA MET A 1 -2.25 30.20 8.01
C MET A 1 -1.56 28.99 7.40
N ASN A 2 -0.71 28.33 8.19
CA ASN A 2 0.09 27.17 7.76
C ASN A 2 -0.77 25.89 7.77
N ARG A 3 -1.09 25.34 6.59
CA ARG A 3 -1.53 23.94 6.45
C ARG A 3 -0.44 23.19 5.70
N SER A 4 0.38 22.49 6.47
CA SER A 4 1.36 21.52 5.97
C SER A 4 0.59 20.34 5.34
N PHE A 5 0.84 20.08 4.06
CA PHE A 5 0.27 18.94 3.35
C PHE A 5 1.00 17.66 3.82
N HIS A 6 0.37 16.91 4.72
CA HIS A 6 0.78 15.55 5.07
C HIS A 6 0.41 14.57 3.95
N GLY A 7 1.21 14.56 2.89
CA GLY A 7 1.15 13.57 1.82
C GLY A 7 2.30 12.58 1.94
N THR A 8 2.18 11.62 2.86
CA THR A 8 2.88 10.32 2.97
C THR A 8 2.77 9.87 4.43
N LEU A 9 1.61 9.32 4.84
CA LEU A 9 1.41 8.57 6.09
C LEU A 9 -0.08 8.17 6.23
N ARG A 10 -0.68 7.48 5.25
CA ARG A 10 -2.08 7.00 5.38
C ARG A 10 -2.40 5.65 4.72
N SER A 11 -1.42 4.76 4.54
CA SER A 11 -1.71 3.39 4.07
C SER A 11 -1.86 2.34 5.18
N ALA A 12 -1.74 2.71 6.46
CA ALA A 12 -1.95 1.77 7.58
C ALA A 12 -3.04 2.20 8.59
N ALA A 13 -3.64 3.39 8.46
CA ALA A 13 -4.57 3.94 9.46
C ALA A 13 -6.06 3.88 9.06
N ILE A 14 -6.42 3.33 7.89
CA ILE A 14 -7.82 3.30 7.40
C ILE A 14 -8.54 1.96 7.72
N ALA A 15 -7.87 1.02 8.37
CA ALA A 15 -8.49 -0.24 8.81
C ALA A 15 -9.16 -0.17 10.21
N ALA A 16 -9.10 0.95 10.93
CA ALA A 16 -9.55 1.06 12.32
C ALA A 16 -10.84 1.88 12.54
N ALA A 17 -11.54 2.31 11.49
CA ALA A 17 -12.68 3.22 11.60
C ALA A 17 -14.06 2.59 11.30
N LEU A 18 -14.26 1.31 11.66
CA LEU A 18 -15.56 0.62 11.48
C LEU A 18 -16.04 -0.16 12.73
N LEU A 19 -15.61 0.24 13.93
CA LEU A 19 -15.96 -0.46 15.18
C LEU A 19 -16.77 0.36 16.20
N LEU A 20 -17.44 1.45 15.79
CA LEU A 20 -18.15 2.32 16.74
C LEU A 20 -19.58 2.66 16.31
N ILE A 21 -20.48 1.68 16.41
CA ILE A 21 -21.93 1.85 16.71
C ILE A 21 -22.34 0.47 17.30
N GLN A 22 -22.90 0.24 18.48
CA GLN A 22 -23.86 0.91 19.39
C GLN A 22 -23.52 0.41 20.83
N SER A 23 -23.74 1.16 21.92
CA SER A 23 -25.06 1.29 22.55
C SER A 23 -25.10 2.44 23.56
N ALA A 24 -26.21 3.19 23.52
CA ALA A 24 -26.55 4.25 24.46
C ALA A 24 -26.80 3.71 25.87
N ALA A 25 -26.35 4.47 26.87
CA ALA A 25 -26.61 4.22 28.28
C ALA A 25 -28.09 4.51 28.61
N SER A 26 -28.73 3.56 29.29
CA SER A 26 -29.90 3.82 30.13
C SER A 26 -29.52 3.40 31.55
N ALA A 27 -29.53 4.36 32.47
CA ALA A 27 -29.26 4.14 33.88
C ALA A 27 -30.41 3.35 34.49
N ILE A 28 -30.15 2.09 34.84
CA ILE A 28 -30.97 1.28 35.74
C ILE A 28 -30.04 0.83 36.86
N GLU A 29 -30.40 1.12 38.11
CA GLU A 29 -29.68 0.73 39.32
C GLU A 29 -29.35 -0.77 39.29
N LYS A 30 -28.06 -1.11 39.38
CA LYS A 30 -27.57 -2.49 39.42
C LYS A 30 -27.78 -3.09 40.81
N PRO A 31 -28.36 -4.29 40.94
CA PRO A 31 -28.27 -5.08 42.16
C PRO A 31 -26.81 -5.44 42.44
N LYS A 32 -26.43 -5.49 43.72
CA LYS A 32 -25.09 -5.80 44.21
C LYS A 32 -24.60 -7.15 43.64
N GLN A 33 -23.69 -7.10 42.68
CA GLN A 33 -23.12 -8.27 41.99
C GLN A 33 -22.19 -9.01 42.97
N ALA A 34 -22.40 -10.32 43.14
CA ALA A 34 -21.45 -11.19 43.83
C ALA A 34 -20.07 -11.11 43.14
N ALA A 35 -19.00 -11.31 43.92
CA ALA A 35 -17.63 -11.28 43.41
C ALA A 35 -17.51 -12.19 42.17
N PRO A 36 -16.88 -11.73 41.07
CA PRO A 36 -16.64 -12.56 39.91
C PRO A 36 -15.82 -13.80 40.34
N PRO A 37 -16.11 -15.00 39.81
CA PRO A 37 -15.23 -16.14 40.00
C PRO A 37 -13.81 -15.77 39.53
N GLU A 38 -12.80 -16.23 40.28
CA GLU A 38 -11.38 -16.02 39.95
C GLU A 38 -11.16 -16.33 38.47
N ALA A 39 -10.58 -15.36 37.76
CA ALA A 39 -10.16 -15.57 36.39
C ALA A 39 -9.20 -16.77 36.38
N PRO A 40 -9.35 -17.71 35.43
CA PRO A 40 -8.39 -18.79 35.26
C PRO A 40 -6.97 -18.21 35.20
N PRO A 41 -5.96 -18.90 35.78
CA PRO A 41 -4.59 -18.40 35.76
C PRO A 41 -4.20 -18.05 34.33
N GLU A 42 -3.74 -16.82 34.14
CA GLU A 42 -3.28 -16.30 32.86
C GLU A 42 -2.19 -17.25 32.35
N ALA A 43 -2.40 -17.85 31.18
CA ALA A 43 -1.41 -18.74 30.59
C ALA A 43 -0.06 -18.00 30.52
N PRO A 44 1.07 -18.69 30.78
CA PRO A 44 2.37 -18.04 30.76
C PRO A 44 2.56 -17.32 29.43
N PRO A 45 3.15 -16.10 29.43
CA PRO A 45 3.30 -15.30 28.22
C PRO A 45 4.03 -16.14 27.17
N VAL A 46 3.41 -16.29 26.00
CA VAL A 46 4.02 -16.98 24.87
C VAL A 46 5.22 -16.15 24.42
N THR A 47 6.42 -16.63 24.71
CA THR A 47 7.66 -16.00 24.27
C THR A 47 7.84 -16.23 22.77
N ILE A 48 7.68 -15.18 21.96
CA ILE A 48 8.03 -15.25 20.53
C ILE A 48 9.53 -15.02 20.38
N ALA A 49 10.22 -15.97 19.78
CA ALA A 49 11.58 -15.78 19.27
C ALA A 49 11.51 -15.22 17.84
N PRO A 50 12.09 -14.03 17.56
CA PRO A 50 12.19 -13.50 16.19
C PRO A 50 13.10 -14.37 15.32
N THR A 51 12.69 -14.66 14.09
CA THR A 51 13.57 -15.28 13.08
C THR A 51 14.51 -14.25 12.45
N ASP A 52 15.59 -14.71 11.80
CA ASP A 52 16.45 -13.83 11.00
C ASP A 52 15.80 -13.56 9.64
N GLU A 53 15.21 -12.38 9.51
CA GLU A 53 14.52 -11.93 8.29
C GLU A 53 15.31 -10.87 7.53
N THR A 54 16.63 -10.78 7.72
CA THR A 54 17.43 -9.67 7.16
C THR A 54 17.32 -9.59 5.63
N GLN A 55 17.50 -10.73 4.93
CA GLN A 55 17.37 -10.80 3.47
C GLN A 55 15.93 -10.59 3.01
N PHE A 56 14.97 -11.15 3.74
CA PHE A 56 13.56 -11.02 3.43
C PHE A 56 13.10 -9.57 3.54
N GLN A 57 13.49 -8.88 4.61
CA GLN A 57 13.23 -7.47 4.81
C GLN A 57 13.85 -6.60 3.72
N GLN A 58 15.06 -6.92 3.25
CA GLN A 58 15.65 -6.22 2.10
C GLN A 58 14.81 -6.42 0.83
N THR A 59 14.25 -7.61 0.62
CA THR A 59 13.29 -7.88 -0.47
C THR A 59 12.04 -7.03 -0.33
N LEU A 60 11.47 -6.92 0.89
CA LEU A 60 10.32 -6.06 1.16
C LEU A 60 10.62 -4.58 0.85
N GLN A 61 11.79 -4.08 1.27
CA GLN A 61 12.21 -2.71 0.96
C GLN A 61 12.41 -2.49 -0.54
N ARG A 62 12.98 -3.48 -1.25
CA ARG A 62 13.16 -3.42 -2.70
C ARG A 62 11.82 -3.32 -3.44
N VAL A 63 10.87 -4.17 -3.11
CA VAL A 63 9.50 -4.14 -3.68
C VAL A 63 8.81 -2.81 -3.40
N THR A 64 8.88 -2.32 -2.16
CA THR A 64 8.31 -1.02 -1.77
C THR A 64 8.92 0.12 -2.60
N THR A 65 10.24 0.11 -2.73
CA THR A 65 11.00 1.09 -3.49
C THR A 65 10.60 1.02 -4.97
N PHE A 66 10.61 -0.16 -5.58
CA PHE A 66 10.21 -0.35 -6.97
C PHE A 66 8.81 0.20 -7.26
N ARG A 67 7.83 -0.07 -6.38
CA ARG A 67 6.46 0.45 -6.53
C ARG A 67 6.41 1.99 -6.51
N ASN A 68 7.25 2.63 -5.70
CA ASN A 68 7.38 4.09 -5.66
C ASN A 68 8.01 4.69 -6.92
N PHE A 69 8.87 3.95 -7.63
CA PHE A 69 9.49 4.38 -8.90
C PHE A 69 8.83 3.78 -10.14
N ARG A 70 7.67 3.11 -10.00
CA ARG A 70 6.97 2.51 -11.14
C ARG A 70 6.72 3.55 -12.24
N GLY A 71 7.00 3.15 -13.48
CA GLY A 71 6.87 3.99 -14.67
C GLY A 71 8.10 4.85 -14.97
N LEU A 72 9.16 4.77 -14.15
CA LEU A 72 10.43 5.44 -14.40
C LEU A 72 11.49 4.44 -14.86
N SER A 73 12.26 4.82 -15.87
CA SER A 73 13.37 4.04 -16.42
C SER A 73 14.65 4.33 -15.65
N ILE A 74 14.68 3.97 -14.37
CA ILE A 74 15.87 4.03 -13.52
C ILE A 74 16.51 2.64 -13.36
N GLY A 75 17.83 2.59 -13.16
CA GLY A 75 18.55 1.33 -12.99
C GLY A 75 18.19 0.62 -11.68
N ASP A 76 18.21 -0.71 -11.68
CA ASP A 76 17.95 -1.56 -10.51
C ASP A 76 18.90 -1.22 -9.34
N GLU A 77 20.12 -0.78 -9.61
CA GLU A 77 21.09 -0.37 -8.58
C GLU A 77 20.58 0.79 -7.71
N ALA A 78 19.88 1.78 -8.28
CA ALA A 78 19.33 2.88 -7.49
C ALA A 78 18.21 2.39 -6.56
N ILE A 79 17.41 1.43 -7.01
CA ILE A 79 16.36 0.78 -6.21
C ILE A 79 17.01 -0.01 -5.07
N ASP A 80 18.05 -0.79 -5.37
CA ASP A 80 18.72 -1.62 -4.39
C ASP A 80 19.50 -0.80 -3.35
N GLN A 81 20.06 0.35 -3.72
CA GLN A 81 20.70 1.28 -2.79
C GLN A 81 19.69 1.86 -1.81
N ILE A 82 18.53 2.34 -2.28
CA ILE A 82 17.46 2.84 -1.42
C ILE A 82 16.93 1.73 -0.50
N ALA A 83 16.74 0.51 -1.03
CA ALA A 83 16.30 -0.65 -0.27
C ALA A 83 17.29 -1.08 0.82
N ARG A 84 18.57 -0.71 0.69
CA ARG A 84 19.63 -0.92 1.69
C ARG A 84 19.79 0.27 2.65
N GLY A 85 19.05 1.36 2.44
CA GLY A 85 19.12 2.58 3.25
C GLY A 85 20.21 3.55 2.80
N GLU A 86 20.79 3.35 1.61
CA GLU A 86 21.91 4.11 1.05
C GLU A 86 21.40 5.19 0.09
N ALA A 87 20.47 6.03 0.57
CA ALA A 87 19.85 7.07 -0.25
C ALA A 87 20.86 8.08 -0.81
N ASP A 88 21.96 8.33 -0.10
CA ASP A 88 23.08 9.17 -0.54
C ASP A 88 23.72 8.68 -1.83
N LYS A 89 23.96 7.37 -1.96
CA LYS A 89 24.54 6.77 -3.18
C LYS A 89 23.56 6.82 -4.34
N ALA A 90 22.29 6.56 -4.08
CA ALA A 90 21.22 6.64 -5.09
C ALA A 90 21.08 8.07 -5.60
N VAL A 91 21.11 9.06 -4.71
CA VAL A 91 21.04 10.48 -5.08
C VAL A 91 22.27 10.90 -5.88
N ALA A 92 23.48 10.47 -5.51
CA ALA A 92 24.70 10.81 -6.25
C ALA A 92 24.66 10.28 -7.70
N SER A 93 24.26 9.03 -7.88
CA SER A 93 24.16 8.41 -9.22
C SER A 93 23.05 9.05 -10.07
N LEU A 94 21.85 9.22 -9.50
CA LEU A 94 20.71 9.83 -10.19
C LEU A 94 20.95 11.32 -10.50
N SER A 95 21.65 12.06 -9.64
CA SER A 95 22.01 13.46 -9.90
C SER A 95 22.91 13.60 -11.13
N THR A 96 23.86 12.67 -11.30
CA THR A 96 24.73 12.64 -12.48
C THR A 96 23.90 12.39 -13.75
N LEU A 97 23.00 11.40 -13.72
CA LEU A 97 22.13 11.08 -14.86
C LEU A 97 21.17 12.24 -15.18
N ALA A 98 20.59 12.87 -14.15
CA ALA A 98 19.69 14.01 -14.32
C ALA A 98 20.40 15.21 -14.94
N ALA A 99 21.64 15.49 -14.53
CA ALA A 99 22.48 16.54 -15.13
C ALA A 99 22.80 16.26 -16.61
N GLN A 100 22.86 14.99 -17.01
CA GLN A 100 23.04 14.54 -18.40
C GLN A 100 21.72 14.54 -19.21
N GLY A 101 20.62 15.01 -18.63
CA GLY A 101 19.32 15.13 -19.32
C GLY A 101 18.39 13.93 -19.14
N ASN A 102 18.71 12.97 -18.27
CA ASN A 102 17.78 11.88 -17.94
C ASN A 102 16.62 12.40 -17.08
N ARG A 103 15.43 12.49 -17.69
CA ARG A 103 14.21 13.02 -17.06
C ARG A 103 13.70 12.12 -15.93
N ASP A 104 13.72 10.80 -16.13
CA ASP A 104 13.26 9.83 -15.14
C ASP A 104 14.15 9.84 -13.90
N ALA A 105 15.46 10.05 -14.06
CA ALA A 105 16.37 10.26 -12.95
C ALA A 105 16.04 11.54 -12.17
N ASN A 106 15.69 12.63 -12.88
CA ASN A 106 15.29 13.88 -12.24
C ASN A 106 13.98 13.74 -11.45
N ILE A 107 13.00 13.01 -11.98
CA ILE A 107 11.75 12.67 -11.28
C ILE A 107 12.04 11.76 -10.07
N ALA A 108 12.92 10.77 -10.22
CA ALA A 108 13.30 9.89 -9.12
C ALA A 108 13.92 10.66 -7.95
N LEU A 109 14.76 11.68 -8.21
CA LEU A 109 15.31 12.53 -7.16
C LEU A 109 14.23 13.23 -6.32
N VAL A 110 13.15 13.70 -6.95
CA VAL A 110 11.98 14.27 -6.23
C VAL A 110 11.35 13.23 -5.32
N ARG A 111 11.11 12.02 -5.83
CA ARG A 111 10.50 10.94 -5.03
C ARG A 111 11.40 10.51 -3.86
N ILE A 112 12.72 10.47 -4.06
CA ILE A 112 13.68 10.19 -2.98
C ILE A 112 13.68 11.32 -1.95
N GLN A 113 13.55 12.59 -2.36
CA GLN A 113 13.41 13.70 -1.42
C GLN A 113 12.18 13.52 -0.52
N HIS A 114 11.02 13.15 -1.08
CA HIS A 114 9.81 12.88 -0.28
C HIS A 114 9.99 11.68 0.64
N LEU A 115 10.62 10.61 0.15
CA LEU A 115 10.99 9.45 0.97
C LEU A 115 11.87 9.88 2.15
N CYS A 116 12.92 10.66 1.90
CA CYS A 116 13.84 11.10 2.95
C CYS A 116 13.19 12.05 3.97
N ASN A 117 12.27 12.91 3.54
CA ASN A 117 11.45 13.68 4.46
C ASN A 117 10.60 12.78 5.37
N SER A 118 9.96 11.75 4.80
CA SER A 118 9.17 10.79 5.57
C SER A 118 10.03 9.96 6.54
N VAL A 119 11.20 9.49 6.09
CA VAL A 119 12.15 8.72 6.90
C VAL A 119 12.68 9.56 8.07
N SER A 120 13.02 10.83 7.83
CA SER A 120 13.52 11.74 8.86
C SER A 120 12.48 12.04 9.94
N GLN A 121 11.20 12.10 9.56
CA GLN A 121 10.08 12.32 10.48
C GLN A 121 9.60 11.03 11.16
N SER A 122 10.06 9.86 10.71
CA SER A 122 9.63 8.59 11.27
C SER A 122 10.15 8.41 12.70
N ARG A 123 9.26 8.02 13.62
CA ARG A 123 9.66 7.64 14.97
C ARG A 123 10.30 6.26 14.93
N GLN A 124 11.35 6.06 15.72
CA GLN A 124 11.91 4.73 15.90
C GLN A 124 10.84 3.84 16.54
N GLN A 125 10.57 2.71 15.90
CA GLN A 125 9.61 1.75 16.42
C GLN A 125 10.26 0.93 17.53
N ASP A 126 9.58 0.85 18.67
CA ASP A 126 9.87 -0.15 19.69
C ASP A 126 9.23 -1.46 19.23
N TRP A 127 10.05 -2.31 18.59
CA TRP A 127 9.57 -3.60 18.09
C TRP A 127 9.37 -4.61 19.23
N GLN A 128 10.08 -4.48 20.36
CA GLN A 128 9.93 -5.36 21.51
C GLN A 128 8.58 -5.17 22.18
N ALA A 129 8.13 -3.90 22.31
CA ALA A 129 6.81 -3.57 22.81
C ALA A 129 5.66 -4.13 21.94
N GLN A 130 5.91 -4.50 20.68
CA GLN A 130 4.90 -5.06 19.78
C GLN A 130 4.77 -6.59 19.91
N LEU A 131 5.74 -7.29 20.48
CA LEU A 131 5.76 -8.76 20.56
C LEU A 131 4.52 -9.37 21.25
N PRO A 132 3.99 -8.83 22.37
CA PRO A 132 2.79 -9.38 22.99
C PRO A 132 1.58 -9.36 22.04
N GLN A 133 1.45 -8.30 21.24
CA GLN A 133 0.37 -8.18 20.28
C GLN A 133 0.57 -9.13 19.10
N VAL A 134 1.81 -9.33 18.65
CA VAL A 134 2.14 -10.33 17.62
C VAL A 134 1.76 -11.73 18.11
N ALA A 135 2.05 -12.10 19.36
CA ALA A 135 1.71 -13.40 19.93
C ALA A 135 0.21 -13.66 19.94
N LYS A 136 -0.58 -12.59 20.19
CA LYS A 136 -2.03 -12.66 20.23
C LYS A 136 -2.67 -12.74 18.84
N GLN A 137 -2.05 -12.11 17.85
CA GLN A 137 -2.66 -11.89 16.53
C GLN A 137 -2.28 -12.93 15.48
N PHE A 138 -1.14 -13.60 15.65
CA PHE A 138 -0.59 -14.51 14.64
C PHE A 138 -0.45 -15.95 15.17
N PRO A 139 -0.68 -16.96 14.32
CA PRO A 139 -0.26 -18.33 14.60
C PRO A 139 1.25 -18.38 14.88
N ALA A 140 1.69 -19.32 15.73
CA ALA A 140 3.08 -19.42 16.18
C ALA A 140 4.10 -19.44 15.02
N GLU A 141 3.79 -20.19 13.95
CA GLU A 141 4.63 -20.31 12.75
C GLU A 141 4.87 -18.96 12.05
N ARG A 142 3.88 -18.05 12.04
CA ARG A 142 3.99 -16.72 11.44
C ARG A 142 4.49 -15.67 12.42
N ALA A 143 4.21 -15.84 13.71
CA ALA A 143 4.55 -14.89 14.76
C ALA A 143 6.07 -14.65 14.81
N GLY A 144 6.88 -15.70 14.70
CA GLY A 144 8.35 -15.60 14.67
C GLY A 144 8.85 -14.77 13.47
N ARG A 145 8.29 -15.02 12.28
CA ARG A 145 8.62 -14.29 11.05
C ARG A 145 8.24 -12.82 11.12
N VAL A 146 7.02 -12.52 11.56
CA VAL A 146 6.55 -11.14 11.73
C VAL A 146 7.41 -10.40 12.76
N ALA A 147 7.75 -11.05 13.87
CA ALA A 147 8.68 -10.48 14.86
C ALA A 147 10.07 -10.22 14.27
N GLY A 148 10.59 -11.13 13.44
CA GLY A 148 11.86 -10.96 12.70
C GLY A 148 11.84 -9.76 11.75
N VAL A 149 10.75 -9.58 10.99
CA VAL A 149 10.57 -8.41 10.11
C VAL A 149 10.49 -7.11 10.90
N LEU A 150 9.75 -7.07 12.02
CA LEU A 150 9.68 -5.89 12.89
C LEU A 150 11.07 -5.50 13.43
N LYS A 151 11.85 -6.49 13.89
CA LYS A 151 13.21 -6.28 14.37
C LYS A 151 14.12 -5.71 13.28
N THR A 152 14.16 -6.37 12.12
CA THR A 152 15.04 -5.95 11.00
C THR A 152 14.62 -4.61 10.40
N GLN A 153 13.32 -4.27 10.39
CA GLN A 153 12.83 -2.92 10.05
C GLN A 153 13.32 -1.86 11.04
N ALA A 154 13.34 -2.18 12.34
CA ALA A 154 13.87 -1.28 13.36
C ALA A 154 15.38 -1.05 13.19
N GLU A 155 16.14 -2.07 12.75
CA GLU A 155 17.57 -1.98 12.44
C GLU A 155 17.87 -1.29 11.10
N PHE A 156 16.97 -1.38 10.14
CA PHE A 156 17.03 -0.65 8.87
C PHE A 156 16.86 0.86 9.06
N SER A 157 15.95 1.26 9.96
CA SER A 157 15.51 2.65 10.09
C SER A 157 16.65 3.65 10.40
N PRO A 158 17.62 3.37 11.31
CA PRO A 158 18.79 4.22 11.51
C PRO A 158 19.66 4.38 10.27
N ARG A 159 19.89 3.30 9.51
CA ARG A 159 20.68 3.33 8.26
C ARG A 159 20.01 4.22 7.21
N ALA A 160 18.70 4.02 7.00
CA ALA A 160 17.92 4.84 6.09
C ALA A 160 17.93 6.34 6.48
N LYS A 161 17.80 6.65 7.77
CA LYS A 161 17.92 8.03 8.28
C LYS A 161 19.30 8.61 7.99
N GLN A 162 20.36 7.84 8.25
CA GLN A 162 21.73 8.26 7.98
C GLN A 162 21.94 8.54 6.49
N GLY A 163 21.60 7.60 5.60
CA GLY A 163 21.73 7.78 4.15
C GLY A 163 20.95 8.99 3.66
N CYS A 164 19.72 9.19 4.14
CA CYS A 164 18.93 10.37 3.81
C CYS A 164 19.52 11.69 4.33
N SER A 165 20.16 11.69 5.50
CA SER A 165 20.83 12.88 6.03
C SER A 165 22.11 13.25 5.27
N GLN A 166 22.73 12.27 4.61
CA GLN A 166 23.96 12.44 3.83
C GLN A 166 23.68 12.76 2.35
N ALA A 167 22.47 12.48 1.87
CA ALA A 167 22.05 12.77 0.50
C ALA A 167 22.09 14.27 0.19
N ARG A 168 22.77 14.63 -0.91
CA ARG A 168 22.91 16.02 -1.36
C ARG A 168 22.02 16.27 -2.58
N PHE A 169 20.96 17.05 -2.39
CA PHE A 169 20.03 17.40 -3.48
C PHE A 169 20.34 18.79 -4.04
N ASP A 170 20.47 18.88 -5.37
CA ASP A 170 20.47 20.14 -6.11
C ASP A 170 19.02 20.57 -6.39
N PHE A 171 18.35 21.17 -5.39
CA PHE A 171 16.93 21.53 -5.51
C PHE A 171 16.65 22.49 -6.65
N ALA A 172 17.51 23.50 -6.83
CA ALA A 172 17.34 24.50 -7.88
C ALA A 172 17.48 23.88 -9.28
N GLY A 173 18.49 23.01 -9.48
CA GLY A 173 18.65 22.31 -10.75
C GLY A 173 17.55 21.27 -11.00
N ILE A 174 17.09 20.55 -9.97
CA ILE A 174 15.96 19.60 -10.10
C ILE A 174 14.71 20.35 -10.58
N GLU A 175 14.35 21.44 -9.90
CA GLU A 175 13.17 22.26 -10.25
C GLU A 175 13.30 22.84 -11.67
N SER A 176 14.48 23.37 -12.02
CA SER A 176 14.75 23.91 -13.35
C SER A 176 14.55 22.86 -14.46
N ARG A 177 15.09 21.66 -14.28
CA ARG A 177 14.95 20.54 -15.23
C ARG A 177 13.50 20.03 -15.32
N LEU A 178 12.77 19.98 -14.20
CA LEU A 178 11.34 19.65 -14.19
C LEU A 178 10.54 20.68 -14.97
N ARG A 179 10.79 21.98 -14.73
CA ARG A 179 10.13 23.07 -15.45
C ARG A 179 10.36 22.99 -16.95
N ALA A 180 11.62 22.87 -17.39
CA ALA A 180 11.94 22.75 -18.80
C ALA A 180 11.27 21.53 -19.45
N SER A 181 11.23 20.39 -18.75
CA SER A 181 10.58 19.17 -19.25
C SER A 181 9.06 19.28 -19.29
N ALA A 182 8.45 19.91 -18.28
CA ALA A 182 7.01 20.17 -18.22
C ALA A 182 6.57 21.13 -19.35
N GLU A 183 7.35 22.19 -19.60
CA GLU A 183 7.13 23.12 -20.72
C GLU A 183 7.28 22.42 -22.08
N ALA A 184 8.19 21.44 -22.18
CA ALA A 184 8.30 20.56 -23.35
C ALA A 184 7.17 19.51 -23.45
N GLY A 185 6.21 19.52 -22.53
CA GLY A 185 5.02 18.68 -22.56
C GLY A 185 5.17 17.31 -21.89
N ASP A 186 6.21 17.09 -21.08
CA ASP A 186 6.35 15.86 -20.29
C ASP A 186 5.37 15.86 -19.10
N PRO A 187 4.36 14.97 -19.08
CA PRO A 187 3.34 15.02 -18.05
C PRO A 187 3.83 14.51 -16.68
N ALA A 188 4.86 13.65 -16.65
CA ALA A 188 5.44 13.19 -15.40
C ALA A 188 6.18 14.35 -14.71
N SER A 189 7.03 15.08 -15.44
CA SER A 189 7.66 16.30 -14.91
C SER A 189 6.66 17.37 -14.50
N ALA A 190 5.56 17.57 -15.25
CA ALA A 190 4.50 18.51 -14.86
C ALA A 190 3.85 18.13 -13.52
N ALA A 191 3.52 16.84 -13.33
CA ALA A 191 2.94 16.35 -12.09
C ALA A 191 3.88 16.50 -10.89
N GLU A 192 5.18 16.22 -11.07
CA GLU A 192 6.16 16.35 -9.99
C GLU A 192 6.50 17.82 -9.70
N LEU A 193 6.55 18.68 -10.72
CA LEU A 193 6.73 20.12 -10.56
C LEU A 193 5.61 20.76 -9.73
N ALA A 194 4.38 20.25 -9.85
CA ALA A 194 3.22 20.74 -9.11
C ALA A 194 3.47 20.74 -7.57
N GLN A 195 4.33 19.84 -7.08
CA GLN A 195 4.69 19.74 -5.66
C GLN A 195 5.56 20.92 -5.18
N PHE A 196 6.32 21.56 -6.09
CA PHE A 196 7.18 22.72 -5.80
C PHE A 196 6.41 24.05 -5.87
N VAL A 197 5.27 24.06 -6.55
CA VAL A 197 4.49 25.29 -6.79
C VAL A 197 3.60 25.61 -5.60
N ARG A 198 3.80 26.79 -5.01
CA ARG A 198 2.99 27.29 -3.87
C ARG A 198 1.62 27.83 -4.28
N ASP A 199 1.54 28.44 -5.46
CA ASP A 199 0.30 29.00 -6.02
C ASP A 199 -0.67 27.85 -6.37
N PRO A 200 -1.84 27.77 -5.71
CA PRO A 200 -2.80 26.70 -5.96
C PRO A 200 -3.29 26.64 -7.40
N ALA A 201 -3.48 27.78 -8.07
CA ALA A 201 -3.99 27.82 -9.44
C ALA A 201 -2.95 27.27 -10.43
N LYS A 202 -1.68 27.66 -10.26
CA LYS A 202 -0.58 27.14 -11.09
C LYS A 202 -0.33 25.66 -10.83
N ARG A 203 -0.43 25.22 -9.56
CA ARG A 203 -0.35 23.79 -9.21
C ARG A 203 -1.44 22.99 -9.93
N GLU A 204 -2.68 23.47 -9.88
CA GLU A 204 -3.80 22.81 -10.54
C GLU A 204 -3.61 22.76 -12.05
N ALA A 205 -3.15 23.84 -12.68
CA ALA A 205 -2.85 23.87 -14.12
C ALA A 205 -1.81 22.81 -14.54
N LEU A 206 -0.76 22.60 -13.74
CA LEU A 206 0.24 21.56 -13.98
C LEU A 206 -0.35 20.15 -13.87
N LEU A 207 -1.17 19.90 -12.84
CA LEU A 207 -1.86 18.62 -12.68
C LEU A 207 -2.84 18.35 -13.82
N GLN A 208 -3.62 19.36 -14.24
CA GLN A 208 -4.51 19.25 -15.39
C GLN A 208 -3.76 19.00 -16.70
N THR A 209 -2.57 19.58 -16.88
CA THR A 209 -1.69 19.27 -18.00
C THR A 209 -1.31 17.79 -18.01
N ALA A 210 -0.88 17.25 -16.86
CA ALA A 210 -0.54 15.84 -16.73
C ALA A 210 -1.75 14.91 -16.98
N ILE A 211 -2.92 15.27 -16.44
CA ILE A 211 -4.18 14.55 -16.65
C ILE A 211 -4.58 14.56 -18.13
N SER A 212 -4.49 15.70 -18.82
CA SER A 212 -4.84 15.81 -20.25
C SER A 212 -3.99 14.90 -21.16
N LYS A 213 -2.80 14.50 -20.68
CA LYS A 213 -1.88 13.57 -21.34
C LYS A 213 -2.01 12.12 -20.86
N ASN A 214 -3.06 11.80 -20.10
CA ASN A 214 -3.32 10.48 -19.53
C ASN A 214 -2.23 9.96 -18.59
N TYR A 215 -1.54 10.84 -17.86
CA TYR A 215 -0.54 10.40 -16.89
C TYR A 215 -1.22 9.78 -15.66
N ALA A 216 -1.13 8.46 -15.56
CA ALA A 216 -1.87 7.65 -14.59
C ALA A 216 -1.69 8.10 -13.13
N PRO A 217 -0.48 8.43 -12.62
CA PRO A 217 -0.33 8.91 -11.25
C PRO A 217 -1.10 10.20 -10.95
N ALA A 218 -1.11 11.17 -11.88
CA ALA A 218 -1.86 12.41 -11.72
C ALA A 218 -3.37 12.15 -11.75
N MET A 219 -3.85 11.28 -12.65
CA MET A 219 -5.25 10.87 -12.71
C MET A 219 -5.71 10.15 -11.44
N TYR A 220 -4.90 9.23 -10.92
CA TYR A 220 -5.17 8.52 -9.69
C TYR A 220 -5.21 9.45 -8.47
N ALA A 221 -4.27 10.40 -8.39
CA ALA A 221 -4.26 11.42 -7.33
C ALA A 221 -5.50 12.31 -7.40
N ALA A 222 -5.90 12.76 -8.60
CA ALA A 222 -7.11 13.55 -8.82
C ALA A 222 -8.38 12.79 -8.41
N ALA A 223 -8.51 11.52 -8.82
CA ALA A 223 -9.62 10.66 -8.41
C ALA A 223 -9.68 10.49 -6.88
N SER A 224 -8.53 10.23 -6.25
CA SER A 224 -8.43 10.02 -4.81
C SER A 224 -8.80 11.28 -4.03
N ASN A 225 -8.33 12.45 -4.47
CA ASN A 225 -8.67 13.74 -3.86
C ASN A 225 -10.15 14.08 -3.99
N LEU A 226 -10.73 13.85 -5.17
CA LEU A 226 -12.16 14.05 -5.40
C LEU A 226 -13.00 13.10 -4.52
N LEU A 227 -12.62 11.82 -4.43
CA LEU A 227 -13.28 10.85 -3.57
C LEU A 227 -13.22 11.28 -2.09
N MET A 228 -12.06 11.74 -1.60
CA MET A 228 -11.93 12.23 -0.23
C MET A 228 -12.80 13.47 0.03
N ALA A 229 -12.89 14.39 -0.93
CA ALA A 229 -13.73 15.58 -0.81
C ALA A 229 -15.22 15.19 -0.73
N VAL A 230 -15.67 14.24 -1.56
CA VAL A 230 -17.02 13.69 -1.53
C VAL A 230 -17.31 13.02 -0.18
N GLN A 231 -16.39 12.18 0.32
CA GLN A 231 -16.55 11.48 1.60
C GLN A 231 -16.61 12.44 2.81
N ARG A 232 -16.01 13.62 2.71
CA ARG A 232 -16.09 14.67 3.74
C ARG A 232 -17.29 15.61 3.58
N GLY A 233 -18.09 15.42 2.53
CA GLY A 233 -19.19 16.34 2.20
C GLY A 233 -18.71 17.71 1.70
N GLU A 234 -17.47 17.83 1.25
CA GLU A 234 -16.90 19.08 0.73
C GLU A 234 -17.38 19.39 -0.70
N THR A 235 -17.80 18.36 -1.46
CA THR A 235 -18.37 18.53 -2.81
C THR A 235 -19.29 17.38 -3.21
N THR A 236 -20.25 17.66 -4.08
CA THR A 236 -21.06 16.67 -4.82
C THR A 236 -20.93 16.87 -6.34
N GLU A 237 -20.04 17.75 -6.77
CA GLU A 237 -19.82 18.05 -8.17
C GLU A 237 -18.84 17.05 -8.79
N ASN A 238 -19.03 16.76 -10.08
CA ASN A 238 -18.11 15.95 -10.87
C ASN A 238 -17.82 14.53 -10.35
N VAL A 239 -18.64 13.99 -9.43
CA VAL A 239 -18.41 12.68 -8.79
C VAL A 239 -18.27 11.54 -9.81
N SER A 240 -18.95 11.64 -10.95
CA SER A 240 -18.81 10.70 -12.07
C SER A 240 -17.39 10.61 -12.64
N LYS A 241 -16.59 11.69 -12.56
CA LYS A 241 -15.20 11.70 -13.04
C LYS A 241 -14.29 10.77 -12.25
N ILE A 242 -14.64 10.41 -11.01
CA ILE A 242 -13.87 9.46 -10.19
C ILE A 242 -13.68 8.15 -10.96
N ARG A 243 -14.77 7.62 -11.52
CA ARG A 243 -14.75 6.38 -12.31
C ARG A 243 -13.83 6.50 -13.52
N ASP A 244 -13.96 7.57 -14.30
CA ASP A 244 -13.22 7.74 -15.55
C ASP A 244 -11.71 7.87 -15.29
N LEU A 245 -11.33 8.66 -14.30
CA LEU A 245 -9.94 8.84 -13.89
C LEU A 245 -9.33 7.51 -13.41
N LEU A 246 -10.03 6.77 -12.54
CA LEU A 246 -9.55 5.49 -12.04
C LEU A 246 -9.47 4.44 -13.16
N LYS A 247 -10.40 4.44 -14.11
CA LYS A 247 -10.41 3.53 -15.26
C LYS A 247 -9.22 3.76 -16.18
N VAL A 248 -8.86 5.02 -16.46
CA VAL A 248 -7.68 5.31 -17.29
C VAL A 248 -6.39 5.01 -16.52
N ALA A 249 -6.27 5.47 -15.28
CA ALA A 249 -5.11 5.20 -14.44
C ALA A 249 -4.90 3.69 -14.20
N GLY A 250 -5.99 2.94 -14.07
CA GLY A 250 -6.01 1.50 -13.90
C GLY A 250 -5.34 0.73 -15.03
N ARG A 251 -5.15 1.31 -16.22
CA ARG A 251 -4.44 0.63 -17.32
C ARG A 251 -2.97 0.32 -16.98
N SER A 252 -2.35 1.11 -16.11
CA SER A 252 -0.94 0.96 -15.72
C SER A 252 -0.72 0.94 -14.20
N MET A 253 -1.78 1.08 -13.40
CA MET A 253 -1.70 1.10 -11.94
C MET A 253 -2.68 0.08 -11.32
N PRO A 254 -2.19 -1.08 -10.85
CA PRO A 254 -2.99 -2.08 -10.14
C PRO A 254 -3.83 -1.51 -8.99
N LYS A 255 -3.26 -0.59 -8.20
CA LYS A 255 -4.00 0.12 -7.14
C LYS A 255 -5.20 0.91 -7.65
N ALA A 256 -5.10 1.55 -8.82
CA ALA A 256 -6.22 2.26 -9.42
C ALA A 256 -7.31 1.30 -9.93
N LYS A 257 -6.94 0.12 -10.43
CA LYS A 257 -7.91 -0.95 -10.76
C LYS A 257 -8.69 -1.40 -9.52
N LEU A 258 -7.99 -1.60 -8.40
CA LEU A 258 -8.61 -1.99 -7.15
C LEU A 258 -9.55 -0.90 -6.62
N ASP A 259 -9.11 0.36 -6.63
CA ASP A 259 -9.96 1.46 -6.17
C ASP A 259 -11.16 1.69 -7.07
N LEU A 260 -11.03 1.47 -8.37
CA LEU A 260 -12.16 1.43 -9.29
C LEU A 260 -13.16 0.34 -8.88
N ALA A 261 -12.69 -0.89 -8.64
CA ALA A 261 -13.54 -2.00 -8.20
C ALA A 261 -14.27 -1.67 -6.89
N ASN A 262 -13.53 -1.14 -5.91
CA ASN A 262 -14.08 -0.76 -4.62
C ASN A 262 -15.12 0.36 -4.76
N CYS A 263 -14.82 1.37 -5.58
CA CYS A 263 -15.71 2.49 -5.83
C CYS A 263 -17.00 2.05 -6.53
N MET A 264 -16.89 1.28 -7.63
CA MET A 264 -18.03 0.76 -8.38
C MET A 264 -18.92 -0.10 -7.49
N SER A 265 -18.34 -0.94 -6.64
CA SER A 265 -19.11 -1.81 -5.75
C SER A 265 -19.84 -1.08 -4.63
N LEU A 266 -19.48 0.17 -4.34
CA LEU A 266 -20.12 1.00 -3.31
C LEU A 266 -20.92 2.18 -3.89
N GLY A 267 -20.81 2.45 -5.20
CA GLY A 267 -21.42 3.62 -5.83
C GLY A 267 -20.74 4.94 -5.46
N CYS A 268 -19.42 4.91 -5.19
CA CYS A 268 -18.68 6.07 -4.67
C CYS A 268 -18.46 7.20 -5.71
N ASP A 269 -18.81 6.90 -6.97
CA ASP A 269 -18.66 7.72 -8.17
C ASP A 269 -20.01 8.32 -8.64
N GLY A 270 -21.01 8.36 -7.76
CA GLY A 270 -22.33 8.91 -8.06
C GLY A 270 -23.19 8.01 -8.97
N HIS A 271 -22.74 6.79 -9.26
CA HIS A 271 -23.52 5.78 -9.96
C HIS A 271 -24.07 4.76 -8.97
N PRO A 272 -25.15 4.03 -9.32
CA PRO A 272 -25.58 2.88 -8.53
C PRO A 272 -24.45 1.87 -8.33
N ALA A 273 -24.42 1.26 -7.15
CA ALA A 273 -23.44 0.23 -6.82
C ALA A 273 -23.55 -0.96 -7.79
N ASP A 274 -22.43 -1.32 -8.41
CA ASP A 274 -22.31 -2.41 -9.38
C ASP A 274 -21.16 -3.35 -8.98
N ALA A 275 -21.46 -4.18 -7.99
CA ALA A 275 -20.53 -5.19 -7.49
C ALA A 275 -20.20 -6.28 -8.54
N ARG A 276 -21.11 -6.55 -9.48
CA ARG A 276 -20.92 -7.57 -10.51
C ARG A 276 -19.86 -7.16 -11.52
N THR A 277 -19.93 -5.93 -12.03
CA THR A 277 -18.88 -5.42 -12.95
C THR A 277 -17.58 -5.13 -12.19
N ALA A 278 -17.66 -4.67 -10.95
CA ALA A 278 -16.48 -4.44 -10.10
C ALA A 278 -15.59 -5.68 -9.91
N LEU A 279 -16.19 -6.88 -9.89
CA LEU A 279 -15.49 -8.16 -9.74
C LEU A 279 -14.32 -8.32 -10.74
N ALA A 280 -14.53 -7.92 -12.00
CA ALA A 280 -13.51 -8.04 -13.04
C ALA A 280 -12.28 -7.16 -12.74
N PHE A 281 -12.49 -5.93 -12.29
CA PHE A 281 -11.40 -5.01 -11.94
C PHE A 281 -10.68 -5.44 -10.66
N GLY A 282 -11.41 -5.90 -9.65
CA GLY A 282 -10.82 -6.37 -8.39
C GLY A 282 -9.97 -7.63 -8.58
N THR A 283 -10.44 -8.58 -9.40
CA THR A 283 -9.67 -9.78 -9.75
C THR A 283 -8.47 -9.48 -10.63
N ASP A 284 -8.57 -8.55 -11.59
CA ASP A 284 -7.41 -8.16 -12.41
C ASP A 284 -6.34 -7.44 -11.56
N ALA A 285 -6.73 -6.62 -10.59
CA ALA A 285 -5.80 -6.06 -9.61
C ALA A 285 -5.10 -7.14 -8.77
N ALA A 286 -5.84 -8.20 -8.37
CA ALA A 286 -5.28 -9.34 -7.66
C ALA A 286 -4.31 -10.16 -8.53
N ARG A 287 -4.58 -10.31 -9.84
CA ARG A 287 -3.64 -10.94 -10.80
C ARG A 287 -2.34 -10.17 -10.93
N ASP A 288 -2.40 -8.84 -10.83
CA ASP A 288 -1.22 -7.98 -10.78
C ASP A 288 -0.53 -7.97 -9.40
N GLY A 289 -1.04 -8.74 -8.43
CA GLY A 289 -0.51 -8.84 -7.09
C GLY A 289 -0.68 -7.56 -6.25
N GLU A 290 -1.67 -6.71 -6.53
CA GLU A 290 -1.92 -5.52 -5.70
C GLU A 290 -2.22 -5.95 -4.25
N PRO A 291 -1.38 -5.59 -3.25
CA PRO A 291 -1.42 -6.22 -1.93
C PRO A 291 -2.77 -6.11 -1.23
N THR A 292 -3.45 -4.99 -1.41
CA THR A 292 -4.73 -4.72 -0.76
C THR A 292 -5.92 -5.39 -1.47
N ALA A 293 -5.74 -5.92 -2.68
CA ALA A 293 -6.82 -6.53 -3.45
C ALA A 293 -7.38 -7.78 -2.77
N PHE A 294 -6.51 -8.60 -2.17
CA PHE A 294 -6.91 -9.83 -1.49
C PHE A 294 -7.75 -9.56 -0.24
N LEU A 295 -7.39 -8.53 0.53
CA LEU A 295 -8.17 -8.11 1.71
C LEU A 295 -9.49 -7.46 1.31
N SER A 296 -9.48 -6.63 0.27
CA SER A 296 -10.71 -6.06 -0.30
C SER A 296 -11.64 -7.17 -0.82
N MET A 297 -11.12 -8.23 -1.42
CA MET A 297 -11.93 -9.33 -1.94
C MET A 297 -12.78 -10.01 -0.85
N VAL A 298 -12.26 -10.16 0.36
CA VAL A 298 -13.02 -10.73 1.48
C VAL A 298 -14.05 -9.74 2.03
N ARG A 299 -13.76 -8.43 1.97
CA ARG A 299 -14.54 -7.40 2.64
C ARG A 299 -15.64 -6.80 1.76
N MET A 300 -15.37 -6.67 0.47
CA MET A 300 -16.17 -5.89 -0.45
C MET A 300 -17.28 -6.72 -1.10
N PRO A 301 -18.43 -6.11 -1.45
CA PRO A 301 -19.53 -6.83 -2.09
C PRO A 301 -19.11 -7.54 -3.38
N TRP A 302 -18.20 -6.97 -4.17
CA TRP A 302 -17.71 -7.59 -5.39
C TRP A 302 -17.01 -8.94 -5.16
N GLY A 303 -16.25 -9.11 -4.08
CA GLY A 303 -15.59 -10.37 -3.79
C GLY A 303 -16.47 -11.37 -3.03
N ARG A 304 -17.47 -10.89 -2.27
CA ARG A 304 -18.47 -11.74 -1.61
C ARG A 304 -19.36 -12.53 -2.57
N GLN A 305 -19.40 -12.15 -3.84
CA GLN A 305 -20.10 -12.88 -4.89
C GLN A 305 -19.36 -14.14 -5.37
N MET A 306 -18.07 -14.29 -5.02
CA MET A 306 -17.29 -15.46 -5.44
C MET A 306 -17.73 -16.72 -4.70
N PRO A 307 -17.78 -17.88 -5.38
CA PRO A 307 -17.86 -19.17 -4.71
C PRO A 307 -16.72 -19.36 -3.70
N ARG A 308 -16.99 -20.14 -2.64
CA ARG A 308 -16.05 -20.34 -1.54
C ARG A 308 -14.67 -20.84 -1.99
N VAL A 309 -14.65 -21.81 -2.90
CA VAL A 309 -13.42 -22.38 -3.48
C VAL A 309 -12.58 -21.28 -4.13
N GLN A 310 -13.20 -20.44 -4.95
CA GLN A 310 -12.51 -19.35 -5.65
C GLN A 310 -11.97 -18.30 -4.68
N LEU A 311 -12.77 -17.92 -3.68
CA LEU A 311 -12.35 -16.92 -2.69
C LEU A 311 -11.16 -17.43 -1.86
N LEU A 312 -11.19 -18.69 -1.40
CA LEU A 312 -10.07 -19.33 -0.71
C LEU A 312 -8.82 -19.43 -1.60
N ALA A 313 -8.98 -19.83 -2.86
CA ALA A 313 -7.88 -19.93 -3.80
C ALA A 313 -7.15 -18.59 -4.00
N TRP A 314 -7.90 -17.49 -4.09
CA TRP A 314 -7.32 -16.15 -4.14
C TRP A 314 -6.60 -15.76 -2.85
N GLN A 315 -7.12 -16.14 -1.67
CA GLN A 315 -6.43 -15.88 -0.42
C GLN A 315 -5.13 -16.66 -0.32
N TYR A 316 -5.10 -17.94 -0.70
CA TYR A 316 -3.86 -18.73 -0.73
C TYR A 316 -2.84 -18.18 -1.73
N PHE A 317 -3.28 -17.76 -2.92
CA PHE A 317 -2.39 -17.13 -3.91
C PHE A 317 -1.80 -15.81 -3.38
N GLY A 318 -2.62 -14.96 -2.77
CA GLY A 318 -2.17 -13.71 -2.15
C GLY A 318 -1.21 -13.94 -0.97
N ASP A 319 -1.49 -14.96 -0.16
CA ASP A 319 -0.64 -15.36 0.96
C ASP A 319 0.72 -15.88 0.45
N GLN A 320 0.74 -16.69 -0.61
CA GLN A 320 1.98 -17.14 -1.24
C GLN A 320 2.82 -15.97 -1.79
N LEU A 321 2.18 -14.97 -2.42
CA LEU A 321 2.86 -13.74 -2.84
C LEU A 321 3.41 -12.95 -1.64
N ASN A 322 2.69 -12.94 -0.52
CA ASN A 322 3.11 -12.29 0.71
C ASN A 322 4.33 -12.96 1.33
N GLU A 323 4.32 -14.28 1.44
CA GLU A 323 5.45 -15.05 1.98
C GLU A 323 6.67 -15.02 1.06
N ALA A 324 6.47 -14.77 -0.25
CA ALA A 324 7.54 -14.49 -1.21
C ALA A 324 8.07 -13.04 -1.15
N GLY A 325 7.47 -12.16 -0.35
CA GLY A 325 7.93 -10.79 -0.14
C GLY A 325 7.41 -9.79 -1.17
N CYS A 326 6.49 -10.20 -2.02
CA CYS A 326 5.98 -9.37 -3.12
C CYS A 326 4.99 -8.28 -2.66
N MET A 327 4.65 -8.23 -1.37
CA MET A 327 3.78 -7.21 -0.78
C MET A 327 4.53 -5.98 -0.25
N GLY A 328 5.85 -6.05 -0.12
CA GLY A 328 6.67 -4.94 0.37
C GLY A 328 6.29 -4.49 1.79
N ASP A 329 6.13 -3.18 1.97
CA ASP A 329 5.73 -2.53 3.22
C ASP A 329 4.35 -2.97 3.74
N ALA A 330 3.51 -3.57 2.89
CA ALA A 330 2.23 -4.13 3.29
C ALA A 330 2.35 -5.48 4.01
N TYR A 331 3.51 -6.16 3.98
CA TYR A 331 3.70 -7.54 4.43
C TYR A 331 3.02 -7.86 5.77
N ILE A 332 3.30 -7.09 6.83
CA ILE A 332 2.75 -7.38 8.17
C ILE A 332 1.21 -7.28 8.18
N VAL A 333 0.67 -6.27 7.51
CA VAL A 333 -0.79 -6.03 7.46
C VAL A 333 -1.48 -7.12 6.64
N THR A 334 -0.89 -7.54 5.52
CA THR A 334 -1.40 -8.63 4.70
C THR A 334 -1.23 -9.99 5.39
N SER A 335 -0.10 -10.27 6.04
CA SER A 335 0.10 -11.47 6.88
C SER A 335 -1.00 -11.57 7.94
N LEU A 336 -1.35 -10.48 8.62
CA LEU A 336 -2.43 -10.45 9.61
C LEU A 336 -3.78 -10.73 8.95
N GLY A 337 -4.03 -10.08 7.82
CA GLY A 337 -5.25 -10.27 7.06
C GLY A 337 -5.44 -11.71 6.58
N PHE A 338 -4.39 -12.38 6.11
CA PHE A 338 -4.42 -13.79 5.72
C PHE A 338 -4.57 -14.72 6.93
N ALA A 339 -3.86 -14.46 8.03
CA ALA A 339 -3.98 -15.21 9.28
C ALA A 339 -5.39 -15.17 9.88
N GLN A 340 -6.19 -14.14 9.57
CA GLN A 340 -7.58 -14.04 9.99
C GLN A 340 -8.56 -14.58 8.94
N SER A 341 -8.39 -14.20 7.68
CA SER A 341 -9.36 -14.49 6.62
C SER A 341 -9.33 -15.94 6.17
N ILE A 342 -8.16 -16.57 6.06
CA ILE A 342 -8.05 -17.97 5.61
C ILE A 342 -8.73 -18.90 6.62
N PRO A 343 -8.40 -18.90 7.93
CA PRO A 343 -9.08 -19.78 8.88
C PRO A 343 -10.59 -19.52 8.97
N MET A 344 -11.00 -18.24 8.89
CA MET A 344 -12.42 -17.88 8.83
C MET A 344 -13.12 -18.50 7.61
N LEU A 345 -12.44 -18.54 6.45
CA LEU A 345 -13.00 -19.07 5.23
C LEU A 345 -13.00 -20.61 5.19
N GLU A 346 -12.01 -21.25 5.81
CA GLU A 346 -11.86 -22.71 5.93
C GLU A 346 -12.81 -23.33 6.96
N LYS A 347 -13.19 -22.57 8.00
CA LYS A 347 -14.00 -23.08 9.11
C LYS A 347 -15.29 -23.75 8.63
N GLY A 348 -15.44 -25.02 9.00
CA GLY A 348 -16.64 -25.84 8.70
C GLY A 348 -16.76 -26.25 7.23
N GLN A 349 -15.73 -26.05 6.40
CA GLN A 349 -15.75 -26.51 5.02
C GLN A 349 -15.35 -28.00 4.92
N PRO A 350 -15.98 -28.78 4.02
CA PRO A 350 -15.53 -30.14 3.72
C PRO A 350 -14.13 -30.16 3.13
N THR A 351 -13.36 -31.22 3.39
CA THR A 351 -12.00 -31.41 2.86
C THR A 351 -11.93 -31.24 1.34
N GLN A 352 -12.93 -31.74 0.61
CA GLN A 352 -13.01 -31.60 -0.86
C GLN A 352 -13.01 -30.13 -1.32
N VAL A 353 -13.66 -29.23 -0.57
CA VAL A 353 -13.67 -27.79 -0.88
C VAL A 353 -12.29 -27.17 -0.65
N LEU A 354 -11.62 -27.59 0.43
CA LEU A 354 -10.27 -27.11 0.77
C LEU A 354 -9.23 -27.58 -0.25
N ASP A 355 -9.28 -28.85 -0.65
CA ASP A 355 -8.38 -29.42 -1.65
C ASP A 355 -8.59 -28.79 -3.02
N ALA A 356 -9.85 -28.57 -3.43
CA ALA A 356 -10.16 -27.87 -4.66
C ALA A 356 -9.64 -26.42 -4.64
N ALA A 357 -9.75 -25.72 -3.51
CA ALA A 357 -9.27 -24.35 -3.38
C ALA A 357 -7.74 -24.27 -3.46
N LYS A 358 -7.02 -25.22 -2.85
CA LYS A 358 -5.56 -25.32 -2.94
C LYS A 358 -5.11 -25.62 -4.37
N SER A 359 -5.73 -26.60 -5.04
CA SER A 359 -5.42 -26.90 -6.45
C SER A 359 -5.70 -25.72 -7.38
N GLN A 360 -6.78 -24.98 -7.14
CA GLN A 360 -7.05 -23.75 -7.88
C GLN A 360 -6.03 -22.64 -7.57
N ALA A 361 -5.55 -22.52 -6.32
CA ALA A 361 -4.50 -21.57 -5.96
C ALA A 361 -3.17 -21.88 -6.67
N GLU A 362 -2.80 -23.15 -6.78
CA GLU A 362 -1.62 -23.58 -7.54
C GLU A 362 -1.73 -23.21 -9.02
N THR A 363 -2.93 -23.36 -9.60
CA THR A 363 -3.22 -22.92 -10.97
C THR A 363 -3.08 -21.39 -11.09
N LEU A 364 -3.64 -20.63 -10.15
CA LEU A 364 -3.48 -19.17 -10.11
C LEU A 364 -2.00 -18.77 -10.01
N TRP A 365 -1.21 -19.45 -9.19
CA TRP A 365 0.22 -19.22 -9.06
C TRP A 365 0.97 -19.49 -10.35
N LYS A 366 0.71 -20.62 -10.99
CA LYS A 366 1.32 -20.98 -12.29
C LYS A 366 0.99 -19.95 -13.37
N ASP A 367 -0.26 -19.51 -13.44
CA ASP A 367 -0.74 -18.64 -14.50
C ASP A 367 -0.41 -17.16 -14.29
N ASN A 368 -0.32 -16.72 -13.02
CA ASN A 368 -0.23 -15.29 -12.68
C ASN A 368 0.95 -14.92 -11.78
N GLY A 369 1.65 -15.89 -11.16
CA GLY A 369 2.71 -15.62 -10.18
C GLY A 369 3.84 -14.77 -10.75
N GLU A 370 4.36 -15.10 -11.93
CA GLU A 370 5.42 -14.32 -12.59
C GLU A 370 4.97 -12.94 -13.02
N ARG A 371 3.71 -12.79 -13.48
CA ARG A 371 3.11 -11.48 -13.75
C ARG A 371 3.05 -10.64 -12.47
N ALA A 372 2.48 -11.18 -11.40
CA ALA A 372 2.36 -10.47 -10.12
C ALA A 372 3.74 -10.07 -9.56
N LYS A 373 4.73 -10.97 -9.62
CA LYS A 373 6.11 -10.69 -9.22
C LYS A 373 6.70 -9.52 -10.03
N LYS A 374 6.62 -9.59 -11.36
CA LYS A 374 7.10 -8.55 -12.27
C LYS A 374 6.44 -7.20 -11.99
N GLU A 375 5.11 -7.17 -11.87
CA GLU A 375 4.36 -5.95 -11.61
C GLU A 375 4.77 -5.29 -10.28
N ASN A 376 5.07 -6.09 -9.25
CA ASN A 376 5.51 -5.59 -7.95
C ASN A 376 7.03 -5.38 -7.82
N GLY A 377 7.84 -5.77 -8.81
CA GLY A 377 9.30 -5.70 -8.70
C GLY A 377 9.89 -6.72 -7.72
N CYS A 378 9.15 -7.80 -7.47
CA CYS A 378 9.55 -8.96 -6.69
C CYS A 378 10.36 -9.89 -7.62
N ARG A 379 11.63 -10.16 -7.32
CA ARG A 379 12.51 -10.99 -8.15
C ARG A 379 13.32 -11.94 -7.30
#